data_AF-A0AA95H7U1-F1
#
_entry.id   AF-A0AA95H7U1-F1
#
_cell.length_a   1.000
_cell.length_b   1.000
_cell.length_c   1.000
_cell.angle_alpha   90.00
_cell.angle_beta   90.00
_cell.angle_gamma   90.00
#
_symmetry.space_group_name_H-M   'P 1'
#
loop_
_entity.id
_entity.type
_entity.pdbx_description
1 polymer ?
#
loop_
_entity_poly.entity_id
_entity_poly.type
_entity_poly.pdbx_seq_one_letter_code
_entity_poly.pdbx_strand_id
1 'polypeptide(L)'
;MLNRDIFFKHIRGTLFSGVLNQHQVDGINADLDYWQNHHADGNPQHLAYILATDYWETQQTMQPIAERGGKAYLTRMYDIQGDRPAKARELGNLQPGDGAKYTGGKVQLTGRRNFRIQGRKLNLPLESQPELIYDIAISTAVLIGGMLDGDFTGRALSDYTDLAGNLDPINARRVVNGTDHAEEIAAIFRQFHKALQLGLQTAPDTPVQAPVVAAAPTPITDVLNPCNPDELREFQRWQAQQRLNADSKPGWQSKIVLNSVASLVSILLTYFGLNLPADQITSVVTSIAAAGFTLNTVFRLFFTKKPIRL
;
A
#
# COMPACT_ATOMS: atom_id res chain seq x y z
N MET A 1 -6.07 16.81 -10.58
CA MET A 1 -4.76 16.23 -10.95
C MET A 1 -3.67 17.07 -10.30
N LEU A 2 -2.57 16.50 -9.81
CA LEU A 2 -1.52 17.26 -9.09
C LEU A 2 -0.68 18.12 -10.08
N ASN A 3 -0.50 19.41 -9.80
CA ASN A 3 0.50 20.22 -10.51
C ASN A 3 1.91 19.85 -10.02
N ARG A 4 2.61 19.01 -10.79
CA ARG A 4 3.94 18.48 -10.42
C ARG A 4 5.04 19.53 -10.47
N ASP A 5 4.95 20.56 -11.32
CA ASP A 5 5.96 21.61 -11.39
C ASP A 5 6.04 22.40 -10.09
N ILE A 6 4.89 22.77 -9.53
CA ILE A 6 4.79 23.46 -8.24
C ILE A 6 5.27 22.55 -7.09
N PHE A 7 4.86 21.28 -7.12
CA PHE A 7 5.30 20.29 -6.13
C PHE A 7 6.84 20.13 -6.14
N PHE A 8 7.44 19.86 -7.32
CA PHE A 8 8.89 19.67 -7.46
C PHE A 8 9.67 20.94 -7.15
N LYS A 9 9.15 22.12 -7.53
CA LYS A 9 9.77 23.40 -7.18
C LYS A 9 9.89 23.58 -5.66
N HIS A 10 8.84 23.22 -4.90
CA HIS A 10 8.85 23.34 -3.45
C HIS A 10 9.89 22.40 -2.81
N ILE A 11 9.80 21.09 -3.08
CA ILE A 11 10.69 20.11 -2.43
C ILE A 11 12.16 20.28 -2.84
N ARG A 12 12.41 20.76 -4.06
CA ARG A 12 13.78 21.08 -4.52
C ARG A 12 14.44 22.09 -3.59
N GLY A 13 13.72 23.15 -3.22
CA GLY A 13 14.24 24.20 -2.34
C GLY A 13 14.30 23.82 -0.86
N THR A 14 13.40 22.94 -0.38
CA THR A 14 13.26 22.67 1.05
C THR A 14 13.89 21.36 1.52
N LEU A 15 13.92 20.33 0.68
CA LEU A 15 14.42 18.99 1.03
C LEU A 15 15.73 18.65 0.32
N PHE A 16 15.89 19.07 -0.93
CA PHE A 16 17.01 18.66 -1.79
C PHE A 16 18.05 19.76 -2.03
N SER A 17 18.18 20.72 -1.11
CA SER A 17 19.22 21.76 -1.14
C SER A 17 19.34 22.52 -2.49
N GLY A 18 18.23 22.70 -3.19
CA GLY A 18 18.15 23.39 -4.47
C GLY A 18 18.40 22.52 -5.71
N VAL A 19 18.81 21.26 -5.57
CA VAL A 19 19.18 20.38 -6.70
C VAL A 19 18.47 19.03 -6.60
N LEU A 20 17.76 18.66 -7.66
CA LEU A 20 17.19 17.32 -7.83
C LEU A 20 17.83 16.68 -9.05
N ASN A 21 18.36 15.47 -8.90
CA ASN A 21 18.82 14.68 -10.04
C ASN A 21 17.67 13.87 -10.65
N GLN A 22 17.90 13.32 -11.85
CA GLN A 22 16.85 12.61 -12.58
C GLN A 22 16.36 11.36 -11.84
N HIS A 23 17.25 10.59 -11.22
CA HIS A 23 16.86 9.41 -10.44
C HIS A 23 15.94 9.77 -9.26
N GLN A 24 16.20 10.87 -8.56
CA GLN A 24 15.31 11.34 -7.49
C GLN A 24 13.92 11.71 -8.05
N VAL A 25 13.89 12.39 -9.19
CA VAL A 25 12.65 12.76 -9.88
C VAL A 25 11.86 11.51 -10.30
N ASP A 26 12.53 10.51 -10.89
CA ASP A 26 11.91 9.25 -11.32
C ASP A 26 11.35 8.48 -10.12
N GLY A 27 12.10 8.44 -9.02
CA GLY A 27 11.71 7.82 -7.76
C GLY A 27 10.45 8.41 -7.16
N ILE A 28 10.38 9.74 -7.09
CA ILE A 28 9.21 10.46 -6.59
C ILE A 28 8.03 10.32 -7.55
N ASN A 29 8.27 10.40 -8.86
CA ASN A 29 7.21 10.21 -9.86
C ASN A 29 6.59 8.81 -9.76
N ALA A 30 7.38 7.76 -9.54
CA ALA A 30 6.85 6.41 -9.35
C ALA A 30 5.83 6.36 -8.19
N ASP A 31 6.13 7.00 -7.06
CA ASP A 31 5.20 7.03 -5.92
C ASP A 31 3.95 7.86 -6.21
N LEU A 32 4.10 9.02 -6.85
CA LEU A 32 2.98 9.87 -7.26
C LEU A 32 2.07 9.18 -8.31
N ASP A 33 2.67 8.50 -9.28
CA ASP A 33 1.98 7.76 -10.34
C ASP A 33 1.23 6.56 -9.75
N TYR A 34 1.89 5.79 -8.87
CA TYR A 34 1.24 4.68 -8.18
C TYR A 34 0.04 5.17 -7.37
N TRP A 35 0.22 6.23 -6.58
CA TRP A 35 -0.87 6.82 -5.79
C TRP A 35 -2.05 7.26 -6.66
N GLN A 36 -1.76 7.96 -7.76
CA GLN A 36 -2.78 8.46 -8.68
C GLN A 36 -3.54 7.33 -9.38
N ASN A 37 -2.83 6.31 -9.86
CA ASN A 37 -3.41 5.22 -10.64
C ASN A 37 -4.20 4.22 -9.78
N HIS A 38 -3.89 4.12 -8.49
CA HIS A 38 -4.55 3.19 -7.58
C HIS A 38 -5.46 3.88 -6.55
N HIS A 39 -5.57 5.22 -6.58
CA HIS A 39 -6.37 6.01 -5.64
C HIS A 39 -6.09 5.68 -4.16
N ALA A 40 -4.82 5.53 -3.76
CA ALA A 40 -4.40 4.65 -2.66
C ALA A 40 -5.07 4.86 -1.27
N ASP A 41 -5.69 5.99 -1.01
CA ASP A 41 -6.92 6.10 -0.19
C ASP A 41 -7.56 7.50 -0.30
N GLY A 42 -6.89 8.40 -1.01
CA GLY A 42 -7.34 9.77 -1.25
C GLY A 42 -6.88 10.76 -0.20
N ASN A 43 -6.20 10.33 0.88
CA ASN A 43 -5.66 11.23 1.90
C ASN A 43 -4.26 11.76 1.50
N PRO A 44 -4.11 13.05 1.13
CA PRO A 44 -2.83 13.60 0.75
C PRO A 44 -1.79 13.62 1.90
N GLN A 45 -2.22 13.55 3.17
CA GLN A 45 -1.29 13.45 4.30
C GLN A 45 -0.64 12.06 4.36
N HIS A 46 -1.36 11.01 3.99
CA HIS A 46 -0.76 9.66 3.91
C HIS A 46 0.30 9.62 2.80
N LEU A 47 0.00 10.15 1.61
CA LEU A 47 1.00 10.27 0.53
C LEU A 47 2.22 11.08 0.97
N ALA A 48 2.03 12.22 1.63
CA ALA A 48 3.14 13.03 2.15
C ALA A 48 4.01 12.24 3.12
N TYR A 49 3.41 11.41 3.97
CA TYR A 49 4.14 10.63 4.96
C TYR A 49 4.88 9.45 4.34
N ILE A 50 4.29 8.83 3.31
CA ILE A 50 4.95 7.79 2.52
C ILE A 50 6.18 8.37 1.81
N LEU A 51 6.06 9.53 1.16
CA LEU A 51 7.20 10.23 0.53
C LEU A 51 8.29 10.60 1.54
N ALA A 52 7.90 11.03 2.75
CA ALA A 52 8.84 11.32 3.82
C ALA A 52 9.58 10.07 4.32
N THR A 53 8.88 8.94 4.37
CA THR A 53 9.46 7.64 4.71
C THR A 53 10.42 7.19 3.63
N ASP A 54 10.03 7.24 2.35
CA ASP A 54 10.91 6.90 1.22
C ASP A 54 12.19 7.75 1.24
N TYR A 55 12.04 9.06 1.42
CA TYR A 55 13.16 9.98 1.55
C TYR A 55 14.13 9.58 2.68
N TRP A 56 13.60 9.22 3.84
CA TRP A 56 14.41 8.84 5.00
C TRP A 56 15.13 7.52 4.78
N GLU A 57 14.37 6.47 4.42
CA GLU A 57 14.88 5.10 4.31
C GLU A 57 15.87 4.95 3.15
N THR A 58 15.66 5.69 2.05
CA THR A 58 16.54 5.65 0.88
C THR A 58 17.70 6.65 0.94
N GLN A 59 17.90 7.34 2.07
CA GLN A 59 18.93 8.38 2.23
C GLN A 59 18.83 9.44 1.12
N GLN A 60 17.62 9.93 0.86
CA GLN A 60 17.30 10.98 -0.13
C GLN A 60 17.52 10.56 -1.59
N THR A 61 17.86 9.31 -1.87
CA THR A 61 18.00 8.85 -3.25
C THR A 61 16.65 8.69 -3.94
N MET A 62 15.58 8.44 -3.18
CA MET A 62 14.23 8.10 -3.66
C MET A 62 14.21 6.84 -4.55
N GLN A 63 15.26 6.04 -4.46
CA GLN A 63 15.46 4.83 -5.26
C GLN A 63 15.49 3.63 -4.32
N PRO A 64 15.06 2.45 -4.78
CA PRO A 64 15.25 1.22 -4.00
C PRO A 64 16.76 0.97 -3.84
N ILE A 65 17.23 0.92 -2.60
CA ILE A 65 18.64 0.69 -2.28
C ILE A 65 18.84 -0.66 -1.59
N ALA A 66 20.01 -1.26 -1.81
CA ALA A 66 20.47 -2.40 -1.03
C ALA A 66 20.63 -2.00 0.44
N GLU A 67 20.28 -2.91 1.36
CA GLU A 67 20.09 -2.54 2.77
C GLU A 67 21.39 -2.11 3.47
N ARG A 68 21.24 -1.10 4.35
CA ARG A 68 22.33 -0.53 5.14
C ARG A 68 22.96 -1.59 6.05
N GLY A 69 24.29 -1.54 6.20
CA GLY A 69 25.08 -2.46 7.04
C GLY A 69 25.83 -3.55 6.26
N GLY A 70 25.40 -3.86 5.03
CA GLY A 70 26.07 -4.81 4.15
C GLY A 70 25.89 -6.27 4.54
N LYS A 71 26.31 -7.18 3.65
CA LYS A 71 26.06 -8.63 3.78
C LYS A 71 26.48 -9.20 5.14
N ALA A 72 27.64 -8.81 5.65
CA ALA A 72 28.16 -9.31 6.92
C ALA A 72 27.27 -8.91 8.12
N TYR A 73 26.79 -7.66 8.14
CA TYR A 73 25.87 -7.20 9.18
C TYR A 73 24.53 -7.93 9.10
N LEU A 74 23.95 -8.03 7.90
CA LEU A 74 22.65 -8.67 7.69
C LEU A 74 22.69 -10.16 8.02
N THR A 75 23.77 -10.85 7.64
CA THR A 75 23.99 -12.24 8.07
C THR A 75 24.09 -12.33 9.59
N ARG A 76 24.86 -11.46 10.23
CA ARG A 76 25.00 -11.49 11.69
C ARG A 76 23.69 -11.19 12.43
N MET A 77 22.86 -10.29 11.92
CA MET A 77 21.67 -9.82 12.63
C MET A 77 20.39 -10.60 12.32
N TYR A 78 20.26 -11.15 11.10
CA TYR A 78 18.98 -11.67 10.59
C TYR A 78 19.06 -13.10 10.02
N ASP A 79 20.25 -13.71 10.02
CA ASP A 79 20.40 -15.10 9.60
C ASP A 79 20.13 -16.08 10.75
N ILE A 80 19.71 -17.30 10.42
CA ILE A 80 19.46 -18.35 11.42
C ILE A 80 20.73 -18.78 12.14
N GLN A 81 21.89 -18.59 11.52
CA GLN A 81 23.21 -18.84 12.10
C GLN A 81 23.86 -17.58 12.70
N GLY A 82 23.16 -16.43 12.67
CA GLY A 82 23.63 -15.17 13.22
C GLY A 82 23.43 -15.06 14.74
N ASP A 83 23.69 -13.85 15.26
CA ASP A 83 23.64 -13.50 16.68
C ASP A 83 22.19 -13.50 17.23
N ARG A 84 21.18 -13.49 16.36
CA ARG A 84 19.76 -13.35 16.72
C ARG A 84 18.85 -14.41 16.06
N PRO A 85 19.04 -15.70 16.35
CA PRO A 85 18.28 -16.78 15.71
C PRO A 85 16.77 -16.71 15.98
N ALA A 86 16.35 -16.17 17.14
CA ALA A 86 14.93 -15.94 17.42
C ALA A 86 14.30 -14.92 16.45
N LYS A 87 15.02 -13.83 16.15
CA LYS A 87 14.57 -12.83 15.17
C LYS A 87 14.58 -13.39 13.76
N ALA A 88 15.58 -14.17 13.39
CA ALA A 88 15.63 -14.86 12.10
C ALA A 88 14.38 -15.76 11.89
N ARG A 89 13.96 -16.51 12.93
CA ARG A 89 12.74 -17.32 12.89
C ARG A 89 11.47 -16.47 12.71
N GLU A 90 11.36 -15.34 13.41
CA GLU A 90 10.25 -14.39 13.26
C GLU A 90 10.12 -13.86 11.82
N LEU A 91 11.28 -13.56 11.22
CA LEU A 91 11.43 -13.07 9.83
C LEU A 91 11.26 -14.19 8.78
N GLY A 92 11.14 -15.44 9.19
CA GLY A 92 11.09 -16.61 8.31
C GLY A 92 12.42 -16.93 7.61
N ASN A 93 13.54 -16.34 8.07
CA ASN A 93 14.89 -16.62 7.60
C ASN A 93 15.36 -17.93 8.23
N LEU A 94 14.99 -19.06 7.63
CA LEU A 94 15.20 -20.39 8.19
C LEU A 94 16.39 -21.12 7.53
N GLN A 95 16.98 -20.53 6.50
CA GLN A 95 18.14 -21.10 5.79
C GLN A 95 19.37 -20.18 5.96
N PRO A 96 20.57 -20.75 6.08
CA PRO A 96 21.81 -19.97 6.01
C PRO A 96 21.88 -19.16 4.71
N GLY A 97 22.16 -17.86 4.84
CA GLY A 97 22.18 -16.88 3.76
C GLY A 97 20.90 -16.05 3.66
N ASP A 98 19.80 -16.44 4.30
CA ASP A 98 18.52 -15.73 4.21
C ASP A 98 18.60 -14.30 4.73
N GLY A 99 19.38 -14.06 5.78
CA GLY A 99 19.50 -12.75 6.41
C GLY A 99 19.95 -11.66 5.44
N ALA A 100 20.87 -12.01 4.53
CA ALA A 100 21.38 -11.09 3.52
C ALA A 100 20.67 -11.19 2.16
N LYS A 101 19.85 -12.23 1.94
CA LYS A 101 19.13 -12.44 0.68
C LYS A 101 17.78 -11.71 0.66
N TYR A 102 17.05 -11.72 1.78
CA TYR A 102 15.70 -11.18 1.87
C TYR A 102 15.71 -9.81 2.54
N THR A 103 16.11 -8.81 1.76
CA THR A 103 16.45 -7.47 2.23
C THR A 103 16.43 -6.48 1.06
N GLY A 104 16.00 -5.24 1.30
CA GLY A 104 16.14 -4.12 0.34
C GLY A 104 14.84 -3.42 -0.06
N GLY A 105 14.92 -2.62 -1.12
CA GLY A 105 13.83 -1.75 -1.60
C GLY A 105 13.73 -0.43 -0.84
N LYS A 106 12.78 0.42 -1.24
CA LYS A 106 12.50 1.76 -0.70
C LYS A 106 12.23 1.76 0.81
N VAL A 107 11.57 0.72 1.33
CA VAL A 107 11.23 0.59 2.76
C VAL A 107 12.20 -0.32 3.53
N GLN A 108 13.28 -0.80 2.88
CA GLN A 108 14.22 -1.74 3.50
C GLN A 108 13.50 -2.99 4.03
N LEU A 109 12.71 -3.64 3.18
CA LEU A 109 11.92 -4.83 3.53
C LEU A 109 12.87 -5.96 3.97
N THR A 110 12.77 -6.43 5.21
CA THR A 110 13.64 -7.49 5.73
C THR A 110 12.84 -8.78 6.01
N GLY A 111 13.40 -9.94 5.66
CA GLY A 111 12.89 -11.26 6.04
C GLY A 111 12.13 -12.01 4.93
N ARG A 112 12.46 -13.28 4.73
CA ARG A 112 11.84 -14.17 3.72
C ARG A 112 10.32 -14.20 3.83
N ARG A 113 9.78 -14.21 5.05
CA ARG A 113 8.34 -14.16 5.31
C ARG A 113 7.69 -12.92 4.69
N ASN A 114 8.33 -11.76 4.80
CA ASN A 114 7.81 -10.51 4.29
C ASN A 114 7.82 -10.48 2.76
N PHE A 115 8.89 -10.98 2.13
CA PHE A 115 8.93 -11.17 0.67
C PHE A 115 7.83 -12.11 0.17
N ARG A 116 7.56 -13.20 0.89
CA ARG A 116 6.44 -14.10 0.58
C ARG A 116 5.08 -13.41 0.64
N ILE A 117 4.83 -12.65 1.71
CA ILE A 117 3.56 -11.93 1.91
C ILE A 117 3.37 -10.90 0.79
N GLN A 118 4.37 -10.06 0.55
CA GLN A 118 4.33 -9.05 -0.51
C GLN A 118 4.22 -9.68 -1.90
N GLY A 119 4.96 -10.76 -2.16
CA GLY A 119 4.89 -11.49 -3.43
C GLY A 119 3.49 -12.03 -3.69
N ARG A 120 2.81 -12.59 -2.68
CA ARG A 120 1.41 -13.04 -2.81
C ARG A 120 0.45 -11.89 -3.03
N LYS A 121 0.63 -10.79 -2.30
CA LYS A 121 -0.20 -9.59 -2.41
C LYS A 121 -0.13 -8.97 -3.80
N LEU A 122 1.07 -8.91 -4.38
CA LEU A 122 1.33 -8.33 -5.69
C LEU A 122 1.25 -9.34 -6.84
N ASN A 123 1.02 -10.62 -6.54
CA ASN A 123 1.11 -11.73 -7.50
C ASN A 123 2.45 -11.76 -8.25
N LEU A 124 3.56 -11.63 -7.51
CA LEU A 124 4.93 -11.60 -8.00
C LEU A 124 5.80 -12.64 -7.27
N PRO A 125 6.84 -13.18 -7.93
CA PRO A 125 7.68 -14.23 -7.35
C PRO A 125 8.73 -13.69 -6.37
N LEU A 126 8.38 -12.75 -5.48
CA LEU A 126 9.37 -12.08 -4.60
C LEU A 126 10.08 -13.02 -3.62
N GLU A 127 9.47 -14.13 -3.20
CA GLU A 127 10.17 -15.11 -2.35
C GLU A 127 11.23 -15.91 -3.11
N SER A 128 10.96 -16.28 -4.37
CA SER A 128 11.92 -17.03 -5.20
C SER A 128 12.91 -16.13 -5.94
N GLN A 129 12.52 -14.90 -6.24
CA GLN A 129 13.28 -13.85 -6.94
C GLN A 129 13.30 -12.54 -6.11
N PRO A 130 13.96 -12.50 -4.94
CA PRO A 130 13.96 -11.34 -4.06
C PRO A 130 14.62 -10.10 -4.67
N GLU A 131 15.50 -10.26 -5.66
CA GLU A 131 16.12 -9.16 -6.39
C GLU A 131 15.11 -8.24 -7.11
N LEU A 132 13.90 -8.73 -7.37
CA LEU A 132 12.81 -7.93 -7.93
C LEU A 132 12.40 -6.76 -7.02
N ILE A 133 12.72 -6.80 -5.72
CA ILE A 133 12.46 -5.67 -4.81
C ILE A 133 13.24 -4.40 -5.18
N TYR A 134 14.27 -4.52 -6.03
CA TYR A 134 15.03 -3.39 -6.54
C TYR A 134 14.42 -2.76 -7.80
N ASP A 135 13.38 -3.35 -8.36
CA ASP A 135 12.57 -2.66 -9.36
C ASP A 135 11.75 -1.55 -8.69
N ILE A 136 11.76 -0.36 -9.29
CA ILE A 136 11.14 0.82 -8.70
C ILE A 136 9.62 0.67 -8.55
N ALA A 137 8.94 0.09 -9.52
CA ALA A 137 7.49 -0.08 -9.50
C ALA A 137 7.08 -1.10 -8.44
N ILE A 138 7.80 -2.22 -8.37
CA ILE A 138 7.59 -3.24 -7.33
C ILE A 138 7.85 -2.65 -5.94
N SER A 139 8.97 -1.95 -5.76
CA SER A 139 9.31 -1.37 -4.46
C SER A 139 8.33 -0.29 -4.02
N THR A 140 7.84 0.54 -4.94
CA THR A 140 6.81 1.54 -4.66
C THR A 140 5.50 0.88 -4.25
N ALA A 141 5.10 -0.21 -4.92
CA ALA A 141 3.90 -0.96 -4.56
C ALA A 141 4.00 -1.57 -3.15
N VAL A 142 5.16 -2.14 -2.80
CA VAL A 142 5.44 -2.66 -1.45
C VAL A 142 5.41 -1.55 -0.41
N LEU A 143 6.06 -0.40 -0.67
CA LEU A 143 6.09 0.73 0.25
C LEU A 143 4.67 1.27 0.51
N ILE A 144 3.98 1.72 -0.54
CA ILE A 144 2.67 2.36 -0.41
C ILE A 144 1.65 1.36 0.13
N GLY A 145 1.54 0.19 -0.49
CA GLY A 145 0.59 -0.83 -0.05
C GLY A 145 0.89 -1.31 1.37
N GLY A 146 2.15 -1.48 1.74
CA GLY A 146 2.53 -1.94 3.07
C GLY A 146 2.24 -0.93 4.17
N MET A 147 2.41 0.37 3.91
CA MET A 147 2.07 1.42 4.89
C MET A 147 0.56 1.60 5.07
N LEU A 148 -0.22 1.37 4.01
CA LEU A 148 -1.68 1.47 4.05
C LEU A 148 -2.33 0.25 4.70
N ASP A 149 -1.78 -0.94 4.48
CA ASP A 149 -2.34 -2.20 5.00
C ASP A 149 -1.68 -2.66 6.30
N GLY A 150 -0.64 -1.96 6.75
CA GLY A 150 0.08 -2.27 7.98
C GLY A 150 0.92 -3.54 7.91
N ASP A 151 1.53 -3.81 6.76
CA ASP A 151 2.23 -5.07 6.50
C ASP A 151 3.53 -5.23 7.27
N PHE A 152 4.13 -4.13 7.74
CA PHE A 152 5.46 -4.16 8.35
C PHE A 152 5.41 -4.43 9.85
N THR A 153 4.53 -3.74 10.57
CA THR A 153 4.42 -3.83 12.04
C THR A 153 3.05 -4.27 12.53
N GLY A 154 2.10 -4.50 11.61
CA GLY A 154 0.69 -4.69 11.92
C GLY A 154 -0.08 -3.39 12.14
N ARG A 155 0.55 -2.24 11.86
CA ARG A 155 -0.04 -0.91 12.04
C ARG A 155 -0.07 -0.16 10.72
N ALA A 156 -1.23 0.40 10.38
CA ALA A 156 -1.46 1.14 9.16
C ALA A 156 -1.45 2.66 9.42
N LEU A 157 -1.26 3.46 8.38
CA LEU A 157 -1.39 4.93 8.47
C LEU A 157 -2.76 5.34 9.04
N SER A 158 -3.83 4.62 8.68
CA SER A 158 -5.18 4.85 9.21
C SER A 158 -5.27 4.77 10.74
N ASP A 159 -4.36 4.03 11.40
CA ASP A 159 -4.37 3.88 12.86
C ASP A 159 -3.89 5.15 13.58
N TYR A 160 -3.29 6.07 12.82
CA TYR A 160 -2.72 7.33 13.28
C TYR A 160 -3.46 8.54 12.70
N THR A 161 -4.63 8.32 12.11
CA THR A 161 -5.41 9.36 11.44
C THR A 161 -6.69 9.62 12.20
N ASP A 162 -6.92 10.89 12.55
CA ASP A 162 -8.11 11.31 13.29
C ASP A 162 -9.38 11.26 12.42
N LEU A 163 -10.54 11.54 13.03
CA LEU A 163 -11.84 11.57 12.34
C LEU A 163 -11.99 12.68 11.30
N ALA A 164 -11.11 13.68 11.31
CA ALA A 164 -11.06 14.74 10.30
C ALA A 164 -10.09 14.41 9.16
N GLY A 165 -9.40 13.26 9.22
CA GLY A 165 -8.42 12.83 8.22
C GLY A 165 -7.01 13.39 8.46
N ASN A 166 -6.73 13.98 9.62
CA ASN A 166 -5.40 14.46 9.97
C ASN A 166 -4.55 13.32 10.51
N LEU A 167 -3.38 13.13 9.89
CA LEU A 167 -2.39 12.16 10.33
C LEU A 167 -1.59 12.74 11.51
N ASP A 168 -1.31 11.92 12.52
CA ASP A 168 -0.27 12.15 13.52
C ASP A 168 1.07 11.62 12.98
N PRO A 169 1.94 12.48 12.41
CA PRO A 169 3.16 12.03 11.76
C PRO A 169 4.22 11.52 12.74
N ILE A 170 4.14 11.87 14.03
CA ILE A 170 5.09 11.40 15.04
C ILE A 170 4.79 9.95 15.37
N ASN A 171 3.53 9.64 15.70
CA ASN A 171 3.15 8.29 16.04
C ASN A 171 3.06 7.37 14.81
N ALA A 172 2.83 7.92 13.62
CA ALA A 172 2.84 7.17 12.36
C ALA A 172 4.18 6.48 12.05
N ARG A 173 5.29 6.85 12.72
CA ARG A 173 6.57 6.16 12.54
C ARG A 173 6.48 4.66 12.85
N ARG A 174 5.52 4.33 13.73
CA ARG A 174 5.18 2.97 14.15
C ARG A 174 4.70 2.05 13.04
N VAL A 175 4.30 2.59 11.89
CA VAL A 175 3.87 1.85 10.71
C VAL A 175 5.05 1.07 10.10
N VAL A 176 6.25 1.63 10.12
CA VAL A 176 7.45 1.04 9.49
C VAL A 176 8.44 0.54 10.53
N ASN A 177 8.67 1.32 11.59
CA ASN A 177 9.62 0.97 12.66
C ASN A 177 9.03 1.35 14.02
N GLY A 178 9.81 1.50 15.09
CA GLY A 178 9.34 2.02 16.38
C GLY A 178 9.04 3.52 16.33
N THR A 179 9.67 4.30 17.21
CA THR A 179 9.59 5.78 17.19
C THR A 179 10.95 6.41 16.89
N ASP A 180 11.88 5.62 16.37
CA ASP A 180 13.21 6.09 16.00
C ASP A 180 13.12 7.11 14.86
N HIS A 181 13.76 8.26 15.08
CA HIS A 181 13.74 9.44 14.20
C HIS A 181 12.34 9.98 13.83
N ALA A 182 11.34 9.79 14.69
CA ALA A 182 9.97 10.19 14.41
C ALA A 182 9.81 11.70 14.15
N GLU A 183 10.52 12.54 14.91
CA GLU A 183 10.47 14.02 14.78
C GLU A 183 11.09 14.50 13.46
N GLU A 184 12.22 13.91 13.06
CA GLU A 184 12.91 14.22 11.82
C GLU A 184 12.06 13.84 10.60
N ILE A 185 11.46 12.64 10.62
CA ILE A 185 10.56 12.18 9.56
C ILE A 185 9.30 13.05 9.53
N ALA A 186 8.74 13.44 10.68
CA ALA A 186 7.62 14.37 10.72
C ALA A 186 7.99 15.75 10.16
N ALA A 187 9.23 16.22 10.32
CA ALA A 187 9.71 17.45 9.69
C ALA A 187 9.76 17.35 8.17
N ILE A 188 10.22 16.22 7.63
CA ILE A 188 10.23 15.94 6.19
C ILE A 188 8.80 15.85 5.65
N PHE A 189 7.92 15.14 6.36
CA PHE A 189 6.49 15.05 6.06
C PHE A 189 5.85 16.43 5.88
N ARG A 190 6.13 17.39 6.78
CA ARG A 190 5.57 18.74 6.69
C ARG A 190 5.92 19.42 5.36
N GLN A 191 7.14 19.21 4.84
CA GLN A 191 7.56 19.77 3.55
C GLN A 191 6.86 19.11 2.36
N PHE A 192 6.75 17.77 2.36
CA PHE A 192 6.00 17.06 1.32
C PHE A 192 4.52 17.40 1.35
N HIS A 193 3.91 17.47 2.53
CA HIS A 193 2.51 17.84 2.68
C HIS A 193 2.27 19.26 2.15
N LYS A 194 3.15 20.22 2.46
CA LYS A 194 3.07 21.57 1.91
C LYS A 194 3.20 21.58 0.39
N ALA A 195 4.13 20.82 -0.17
CA ALA A 195 4.29 20.68 -1.61
C ALA A 195 3.04 20.13 -2.31
N LEU A 196 2.42 19.09 -1.73
CA LEU A 196 1.18 18.51 -2.24
C LEU A 196 0.03 19.51 -2.17
N GLN A 197 -0.12 20.24 -1.07
CA GLN A 197 -1.14 21.29 -0.96
C GLN A 197 -0.99 22.35 -2.05
N LEU A 198 0.24 22.86 -2.26
CA LEU A 198 0.52 23.85 -3.30
C LEU A 198 0.21 23.31 -4.69
N GLY A 199 0.64 22.08 -5.00
CA GLY A 199 0.39 21.44 -6.29
C GLY A 199 -1.09 21.11 -6.55
N LEU A 200 -1.85 20.77 -5.51
CA LEU A 200 -3.28 20.48 -5.63
C LEU A 200 -4.11 21.76 -5.80
N GLN A 201 -3.74 22.85 -5.13
CA GLN A 201 -4.40 24.17 -5.25
C GLN A 201 -4.15 24.85 -6.60
N THR A 202 -3.07 24.50 -7.28
CA THR A 202 -2.64 25.09 -8.56
C THR A 202 -2.84 24.14 -9.74
N ALA A 203 -3.60 23.08 -9.53
CA ALA A 203 -4.00 22.16 -10.58
C ALA A 203 -4.81 22.93 -11.64
N PRO A 204 -4.43 22.90 -12.92
CA PRO A 204 -5.26 23.52 -13.95
C PRO A 204 -6.64 22.85 -14.00
N ASP A 205 -7.69 23.65 -14.18
CA ASP A 205 -9.09 23.23 -14.41
C ASP A 205 -9.23 22.57 -15.79
N THR A 206 -8.47 21.52 -16.07
CA THR A 206 -8.68 20.72 -17.27
C THR A 206 -9.68 19.62 -16.94
N PRO A 207 -10.79 19.47 -17.69
CA PRO A 207 -11.71 18.36 -17.52
C PRO A 207 -10.90 17.06 -17.58
N VAL A 208 -11.02 16.24 -16.54
CA VAL A 208 -10.40 14.92 -16.49
C VAL A 208 -10.96 14.10 -17.66
N GLN A 209 -10.20 13.96 -18.74
CA GLN A 209 -10.44 12.85 -19.66
C GLN A 209 -10.28 11.58 -18.84
N ALA A 210 -11.32 10.75 -18.84
CA ALA A 210 -11.29 9.44 -18.20
C ALA A 210 -10.00 8.72 -18.62
N PRO A 211 -9.28 8.07 -17.68
CA PRO A 211 -8.04 7.40 -18.00
C PRO A 211 -8.27 6.43 -19.16
N VAL A 212 -7.52 6.61 -20.25
CA VAL A 212 -7.40 5.58 -21.27
C VAL A 212 -6.80 4.38 -20.55
N VAL A 213 -7.58 3.31 -20.42
CA VAL A 213 -7.15 2.05 -19.81
C VAL A 213 -5.89 1.59 -20.55
N ALA A 214 -4.73 1.81 -19.94
CA ALA A 214 -3.50 1.19 -20.41
C ALA A 214 -3.70 -0.32 -20.32
N ALA A 215 -3.37 -1.02 -21.41
CA ALA A 215 -3.52 -2.46 -21.50
C ALA A 215 -2.88 -3.13 -20.28
N ALA A 216 -3.65 -4.01 -19.62
CA ALA A 216 -3.16 -4.81 -18.51
C ALA A 216 -1.85 -5.50 -18.91
N PRO A 217 -0.85 -5.59 -18.01
CA PRO A 217 0.31 -6.41 -18.27
C PRO A 217 -0.16 -7.83 -18.63
N THR A 218 0.44 -8.40 -19.68
CA THR A 218 0.17 -9.76 -20.13
C THR A 218 0.24 -10.71 -18.94
N PRO A 219 -0.76 -11.59 -18.73
CA PRO A 219 -0.70 -12.58 -17.67
C PRO A 219 0.56 -13.42 -17.86
N ILE A 220 1.44 -13.42 -16.87
CA ILE A 220 2.52 -14.40 -16.81
C ILE A 220 1.85 -15.75 -16.51
N THR A 221 1.68 -16.55 -17.54
CA THR A 221 1.32 -17.96 -17.42
C THR A 221 2.59 -18.76 -17.11
N ASP A 222 2.48 -19.64 -16.10
CA ASP A 222 3.48 -20.60 -15.57
C ASP A 222 4.46 -20.03 -14.53
N VAL A 223 4.65 -20.60 -13.32
CA VAL A 223 4.37 -21.93 -12.76
C VAL A 223 3.82 -21.73 -11.34
N LEU A 224 2.56 -22.08 -11.09
CA LEU A 224 2.03 -22.12 -9.71
C LEU A 224 2.60 -23.35 -9.02
N ASN A 225 3.60 -23.16 -8.14
CA ASN A 225 3.87 -24.16 -7.12
C ASN A 225 2.58 -24.32 -6.28
N PRO A 226 2.10 -25.56 -6.03
CA PRO A 226 0.93 -25.76 -5.19
C PRO A 226 1.20 -25.19 -3.79
N CYS A 227 0.30 -24.33 -3.32
CA CYS A 227 0.36 -23.71 -2.00
C CYS A 227 0.40 -24.82 -0.93
N ASN A 228 1.45 -24.84 -0.10
CA ASN A 228 1.52 -25.77 1.03
C ASN A 228 0.39 -25.41 2.03
N PRO A 229 -0.34 -26.39 2.59
CA PRO A 229 -1.36 -26.15 3.61
C PRO A 229 -0.92 -25.27 4.80
N ASP A 230 0.34 -25.36 5.24
CA ASP A 230 0.87 -24.47 6.29
C ASP A 230 0.95 -23.02 5.83
N GLU A 231 1.37 -22.83 4.58
CA GLU A 231 1.48 -21.50 3.98
C GLU A 231 0.11 -20.85 3.70
N LEU A 232 -0.90 -21.66 3.37
CA LEU A 232 -2.28 -21.19 3.24
C LEU A 232 -2.82 -20.75 4.60
N ARG A 233 -2.55 -21.53 5.66
CA ARG A 233 -2.94 -21.18 7.03
C ARG A 233 -2.28 -19.90 7.53
N GLU A 234 -0.99 -19.70 7.25
CA GLU A 234 -0.30 -18.45 7.60
C GLU A 234 -0.89 -17.23 6.88
N PHE A 235 -1.16 -17.36 5.58
CA PHE A 235 -1.79 -16.28 4.82
C PHE A 235 -3.22 -15.98 5.31
N GLN A 236 -3.99 -17.03 5.61
CA GLN A 236 -5.33 -16.87 6.19
C GLN A 236 -5.29 -16.25 7.58
N ARG A 237 -4.28 -16.55 8.41
CA ARG A 237 -4.07 -15.89 9.71
C ARG A 237 -3.71 -14.42 9.55
N TRP A 238 -2.83 -14.09 8.60
CA TRP A 238 -2.53 -12.70 8.27
C TRP A 238 -3.79 -11.98 7.78
N GLN A 239 -4.55 -12.56 6.84
CA GLN A 239 -5.83 -12.00 6.38
C GLN A 239 -6.84 -11.84 7.51
N ALA A 240 -6.94 -12.82 8.42
CA ALA A 240 -7.81 -12.75 9.58
C ALA A 240 -7.38 -11.67 10.56
N GLN A 241 -6.07 -11.49 10.79
CA GLN A 241 -5.54 -10.38 11.59
C GLN A 241 -5.87 -9.03 10.95
N GLN A 242 -5.76 -8.91 9.63
CA GLN A 242 -6.16 -7.69 8.93
C GLN A 242 -7.67 -7.44 9.00
N ARG A 243 -8.50 -8.49 8.97
CA ARG A 243 -9.95 -8.38 9.18
C ARG A 243 -10.29 -7.98 10.61
N LEU A 244 -9.65 -8.57 11.61
CA LEU A 244 -9.83 -8.17 13.01
C LEU A 244 -9.42 -6.72 13.24
N ASN A 245 -8.32 -6.27 12.61
CA ASN A 245 -7.90 -4.88 12.62
C ASN A 245 -8.92 -3.97 11.91
N ALA A 246 -9.57 -4.43 10.84
CA ALA A 246 -10.62 -3.70 10.15
C ALA A 246 -11.94 -3.63 10.96
N ASP A 247 -12.33 -4.75 11.60
CA ASP A 247 -13.54 -4.87 12.41
C ASP A 247 -13.41 -4.14 13.76
N SER A 248 -12.19 -3.96 14.27
CA SER A 248 -11.91 -3.17 15.48
C SER A 248 -11.84 -1.65 15.24
N LYS A 249 -12.08 -1.17 14.01
CA LYS A 249 -12.05 0.25 13.62
C LYS A 249 -13.47 0.79 13.43
N PRO A 250 -14.11 1.39 14.45
CA PRO A 250 -15.40 2.02 14.27
C PRO A 250 -15.23 3.36 13.55
N GLY A 251 -15.86 3.52 12.39
CA GLY A 251 -16.32 4.83 11.92
C GLY A 251 -16.00 5.26 10.49
N TRP A 252 -15.00 4.68 9.81
CA TRP A 252 -14.59 5.18 8.47
C TRP A 252 -15.07 4.33 7.29
N GLN A 253 -15.27 3.03 7.48
CA GLN A 253 -15.73 2.15 6.42
C GLN A 253 -17.20 2.36 6.05
N SER A 254 -18.00 3.03 6.88
CA SER A 254 -19.44 3.14 6.63
C SER A 254 -19.74 4.06 5.43
N LYS A 255 -19.27 5.30 5.38
CA LYS A 255 -19.73 6.25 4.34
C LYS A 255 -19.18 5.98 2.94
N ILE A 256 -17.91 5.61 2.80
CA ILE A 256 -17.29 5.36 1.49
C ILE A 256 -17.80 4.03 0.91
N VAL A 257 -17.86 2.96 1.70
CA VAL A 257 -18.38 1.67 1.25
C VAL A 257 -19.88 1.76 0.94
N LEU A 258 -20.69 2.46 1.77
CA LEU A 258 -22.11 2.66 1.45
C LEU A 258 -22.32 3.43 0.14
N ASN A 259 -21.53 4.49 -0.10
CA ASN A 259 -21.67 5.28 -1.33
C ASN A 259 -21.21 4.51 -2.58
N SER A 260 -20.10 3.76 -2.50
CA SER A 260 -19.61 2.94 -3.61
C SER A 260 -20.51 1.74 -3.91
N VAL A 261 -21.07 1.09 -2.86
CA VAL A 261 -22.05 -0.01 -3.03
C VAL A 261 -23.36 0.54 -3.59
N ALA A 262 -23.84 1.70 -3.14
CA ALA A 262 -25.04 2.34 -3.68
C ALA A 262 -24.89 2.71 -5.16
N SER A 263 -23.75 3.26 -5.58
CA SER A 263 -23.50 3.56 -6.99
C SER A 263 -23.48 2.29 -7.85
N LEU A 264 -22.86 1.20 -7.38
CA LEU A 264 -22.83 -0.07 -8.11
C LEU A 264 -24.19 -0.74 -8.19
N VAL A 265 -24.98 -0.71 -7.12
CA VAL A 265 -26.35 -1.24 -7.09
C VAL A 265 -27.23 -0.44 -8.05
N SER A 266 -27.13 0.89 -8.08
CA SER A 266 -27.87 1.73 -9.03
C SER A 266 -27.47 1.48 -10.49
N ILE A 267 -26.18 1.24 -10.77
CA ILE A 267 -25.71 0.89 -12.12
C ILE A 267 -26.24 -0.50 -12.53
N LEU A 268 -26.20 -1.48 -11.64
CA LEU A 268 -26.72 -2.83 -11.88
C LEU A 268 -28.23 -2.82 -12.13
N LEU A 269 -29.00 -2.12 -11.29
CA LEU A 269 -30.45 -1.99 -11.45
C LEU A 269 -30.82 -1.34 -12.78
N THR A 270 -30.09 -0.29 -13.17
CA THR A 270 -30.25 0.37 -14.48
C THR A 270 -29.93 -0.58 -15.63
N TYR A 271 -28.84 -1.35 -15.54
CA TYR A 271 -28.42 -2.32 -16.55
C TYR A 271 -29.44 -3.46 -16.74
N PHE A 272 -30.14 -3.87 -15.68
CA PHE A 272 -31.20 -4.89 -15.73
C PHE A 272 -32.62 -4.32 -15.95
N GLY A 273 -32.77 -3.01 -16.18
CA GLY A 273 -34.07 -2.37 -16.43
C GLY A 273 -35.02 -2.33 -15.23
N LEU A 274 -34.48 -2.48 -14.01
CA LEU A 274 -35.24 -2.45 -12.76
C LEU A 274 -35.19 -1.04 -12.18
N ASN A 275 -36.34 -0.36 -12.12
CA ASN A 275 -36.43 0.98 -11.55
C ASN A 275 -37.05 0.91 -10.15
N LEU A 276 -36.21 0.93 -9.12
CA LEU A 276 -36.64 0.95 -7.72
C LEU A 276 -36.64 2.38 -7.18
N PRO A 277 -37.63 2.76 -6.34
CA PRO A 277 -37.62 4.06 -5.69
C PRO A 277 -36.46 4.17 -4.67
N ALA A 278 -36.00 5.40 -4.42
CA ALA A 278 -34.74 5.68 -3.72
C ALA A 278 -34.68 5.13 -2.27
N ASP A 279 -35.83 5.02 -1.61
CA ASP A 279 -36.00 4.43 -0.29
C ASP A 279 -35.76 2.91 -0.28
N GLN A 280 -36.20 2.20 -1.33
CA GLN A 280 -35.94 0.77 -1.53
C GLN A 280 -34.45 0.50 -1.83
N ILE A 281 -33.80 1.35 -2.62
CA ILE A 281 -32.36 1.26 -2.91
C ILE A 281 -31.55 1.42 -1.63
N THR A 282 -31.93 2.40 -0.79
CA THR A 282 -31.26 2.65 0.50
C THR A 282 -31.42 1.47 1.46
N SER A 283 -32.60 0.84 1.50
CA SER A 283 -32.85 -0.37 2.28
C SER A 283 -31.97 -1.54 1.83
N VAL A 284 -31.89 -1.80 0.52
CA VAL A 284 -31.06 -2.87 -0.06
C VAL A 284 -29.58 -2.67 0.24
N VAL A 285 -29.05 -1.46 0.07
CA VAL A 285 -27.64 -1.13 0.37
C VAL A 285 -27.36 -1.31 1.86
N THR A 286 -28.28 -0.90 2.73
CA THR A 286 -28.15 -1.04 4.18
C THR A 286 -28.17 -2.51 4.61
N SER A 287 -29.02 -3.33 4.00
CA SER A 287 -29.05 -4.79 4.26
C SER A 287 -27.80 -5.52 3.75
N ILE A 288 -27.26 -5.12 2.59
CA ILE A 288 -26.01 -5.69 2.05
C ILE A 288 -24.81 -5.33 2.94
N ALA A 289 -24.76 -4.09 3.43
CA ALA A 289 -23.73 -3.63 4.36
C ALA A 289 -23.85 -4.30 5.74
N ALA A 290 -25.07 -4.45 6.28
CA ALA A 290 -25.32 -5.13 7.56
C ALA A 290 -25.01 -6.63 7.52
N ALA A 291 -25.09 -7.26 6.35
CA ALA A 291 -24.74 -8.67 6.16
C ALA A 291 -23.23 -8.92 5.95
N GLY A 292 -22.38 -7.88 6.02
CA GLY A 292 -20.92 -8.02 5.97
C GLY A 292 -20.36 -8.44 4.60
N PHE A 293 -21.11 -8.23 3.52
CA PHE A 293 -20.68 -8.61 2.18
C PHE A 293 -19.67 -7.60 1.60
N THR A 294 -18.47 -8.08 1.26
CA THR A 294 -17.51 -7.29 0.46
C THR A 294 -18.01 -7.11 -0.97
N LEU A 295 -17.54 -6.05 -1.67
CA LEU A 295 -17.83 -5.78 -3.09
C LEU A 295 -17.67 -7.03 -3.98
N ASN A 296 -16.68 -7.86 -3.68
CA ASN A 296 -16.34 -9.08 -4.40
C ASN A 296 -17.42 -10.18 -4.25
N THR A 297 -18.16 -10.20 -3.14
CA THR A 297 -19.25 -11.17 -2.93
C THR A 297 -20.53 -10.78 -3.67
N VAL A 298 -20.85 -9.48 -3.70
CA VAL A 298 -21.97 -8.95 -4.51
C VAL A 298 -21.71 -9.21 -5.99
N PHE A 299 -20.48 -8.97 -6.45
CA PHE A 299 -20.09 -9.27 -7.83
C PHE A 299 -20.23 -10.77 -8.18
N ARG A 300 -19.87 -11.67 -7.27
CA ARG A 300 -20.04 -13.12 -7.50
C ARG A 300 -21.51 -13.55 -7.55
N LEU A 301 -22.37 -13.00 -6.70
CA LEU A 301 -23.81 -13.30 -6.69
C LEU A 301 -24.51 -12.95 -8.01
N PHE A 302 -24.11 -11.85 -8.66
CA PHE A 302 -24.73 -11.41 -9.92
C PHE A 302 -24.08 -12.02 -11.18
N PHE A 303 -22.80 -12.41 -11.14
CA PHE A 303 -22.06 -12.80 -12.33
C PHE A 303 -21.65 -14.29 -12.43
N THR A 304 -21.97 -15.13 -11.44
CA THR A 304 -21.84 -16.59 -11.65
C THR A 304 -23.07 -17.16 -12.36
N LYS A 305 -22.89 -17.66 -13.58
CA LYS A 305 -23.88 -18.46 -14.33
C LYS A 305 -24.16 -19.80 -13.63
N LYS A 306 -24.88 -19.81 -12.51
CA LYS A 306 -25.61 -20.99 -12.06
C LYS A 306 -27.04 -20.60 -11.71
N PRO A 307 -28.06 -21.24 -12.32
CA PRO A 307 -29.43 -20.98 -11.97
C PRO A 307 -29.65 -21.41 -10.52
N ILE A 308 -30.07 -20.48 -9.67
CA ILE A 308 -30.63 -20.80 -8.36
C ILE A 308 -32.00 -21.42 -8.65
N ARG A 309 -32.15 -22.72 -8.39
CA ARG A 309 -33.48 -23.32 -8.24
C ARG A 309 -34.02 -22.88 -6.89
N LEU A 310 -35.15 -22.19 -6.91
CA LEU A 310 -36.01 -21.96 -5.75
C LEU A 310 -36.50 -23.30 -5.18
#